data_AF-Q7N235-F1
#
_entry.id   AF-Q7N235-F1
#
_cell.length_a   1.000
_cell.length_b   1.000
_cell.length_c   1.000
_cell.angle_alpha   90.00
_cell.angle_beta   90.00
_cell.angle_gamma   90.00
#
_symmetry.space_group_name_H-M   'P 1'
#
loop_
_entity.id
_entity.type
_entity.pdbx_description
1 polymer ?
#
loop_
_entity_poly.entity_id
_entity_poly.type
_entity_poly.pdbx_seq_one_letter_code
_entity_poly.pdbx_strand_id
1 'polypeptide(L)'
;MSNEYAEILRRRYLKETAQIKAFLAAPENAEIMQLYENVVEEFQLKIIAKRKEYQNFDSVMNYLFDLLFGRDPVLKKHRRLTKIMLFYMYWNCDIGSEEEYAATN
;
A
#
# COMPACT_ATOMS: atom_id res chain seq x y z
N MET A 1 -10.45 -5.87 -5.35
CA MET A 1 -10.17 -6.50 -4.03
C MET A 1 -11.47 -7.11 -3.53
N SER A 2 -11.47 -8.22 -2.80
CA SER A 2 -12.72 -8.74 -2.20
C SER A 2 -13.21 -7.79 -1.11
N ASN A 3 -14.54 -7.67 -0.97
CA ASN A 3 -15.15 -6.78 0.02
C ASN A 3 -14.74 -7.15 1.45
N GLU A 4 -14.67 -8.45 1.77
CA GLU A 4 -14.25 -8.93 3.09
C GLU A 4 -12.82 -8.48 3.42
N TYR A 5 -11.89 -8.65 2.48
CA TYR A 5 -10.50 -8.24 2.68
C TYR A 5 -10.38 -6.71 2.83
N ALA A 6 -11.12 -5.95 2.02
CA ALA A 6 -11.18 -4.49 2.09
C ALA A 6 -11.71 -3.97 3.44
N GLU A 7 -12.80 -4.55 3.94
CA GLU A 7 -13.39 -4.25 5.26
C GLU A 7 -12.37 -4.48 6.39
N ILE A 8 -11.64 -5.59 6.36
CA ILE A 8 -10.62 -5.89 7.36
C ILE A 8 -9.48 -4.86 7.33
N LEU A 9 -9.00 -4.49 6.13
CA LEU A 9 -7.94 -3.48 5.98
C LEU A 9 -8.40 -2.12 6.51
N ARG A 10 -9.59 -1.66 6.10
CA ARG A 10 -10.16 -0.38 6.55
C ARG A 10 -10.30 -0.34 8.07
N ARG A 11 -10.93 -1.35 8.67
CA ARG A 11 -11.11 -1.43 10.12
C ARG A 11 -9.78 -1.36 10.89
N ARG A 12 -8.70 -1.91 10.33
CA ARG A 12 -7.39 -1.95 10.99
C ARG A 12 -6.59 -0.67 10.81
N TYR A 13 -6.61 -0.08 9.62
CA TYR A 13 -5.59 0.89 9.20
C TYR A 13 -6.12 2.24 8.73
N LEU A 14 -7.43 2.38 8.47
CA LEU A 14 -8.01 3.64 7.98
C LEU A 14 -7.72 4.83 8.90
N LYS A 15 -7.76 4.61 10.21
CA LYS A 15 -7.46 5.66 11.20
C LYS A 15 -6.04 6.24 11.11
N GLU A 16 -5.09 5.47 10.57
CA GLU A 16 -3.68 5.88 10.48
C GLU A 16 -3.43 6.76 9.25
N THR A 17 -4.34 6.77 8.26
CA THR A 17 -4.11 7.44 6.97
C THR A 17 -4.04 8.96 7.12
N ALA A 18 -4.85 9.54 8.01
CA ALA A 18 -4.83 10.99 8.27
C ALA A 18 -3.48 11.44 8.84
N GLN A 19 -2.89 10.65 9.75
CA GLN A 19 -1.59 10.95 10.34
C GLN A 19 -0.48 10.88 9.28
N ILE A 20 -0.50 9.86 8.42
CA ILE A 20 0.51 9.70 7.36
C ILE A 20 0.40 10.84 6.34
N LYS A 21 -0.82 11.20 5.95
CA LYS A 21 -1.05 12.33 5.05
C LYS A 21 -0.50 13.63 5.61
N ALA A 22 -0.77 13.92 6.89
CA ALA A 22 -0.25 15.12 7.56
C ALA A 22 1.29 15.09 7.64
N PHE A 23 1.87 13.93 7.95
CA PHE A 23 3.32 13.75 8.01
C PHE A 23 3.99 14.00 6.66
N LEU A 24 3.48 13.40 5.58
CA LEU A 24 4.04 13.55 4.23
C LEU A 24 3.85 14.97 3.66
N ALA A 25 2.79 15.66 4.06
CA ALA A 25 2.52 17.04 3.62
C ALA A 25 3.36 18.10 4.35
N ALA A 26 4.05 17.75 5.44
CA ALA A 26 4.85 18.68 6.20
C ALA A 26 6.12 19.08 5.40
N PRO A 27 6.43 20.38 5.22
CA PRO A 27 7.55 20.83 4.41
C PRO A 27 8.91 20.24 4.84
N GLU A 28 9.11 20.04 6.13
CA GLU A 28 10.31 19.41 6.70
C GLU A 28 10.51 17.95 6.27
N ASN A 29 9.46 17.29 5.78
CA ASN A 29 9.48 15.91 5.31
C ASN A 29 9.50 15.80 3.78
N ALA A 30 9.81 16.89 3.05
CA ALA A 30 9.81 16.89 1.58
C ALA A 30 10.67 15.78 0.96
N GLU A 31 11.85 15.49 1.53
CA GLU A 31 12.70 14.39 1.07
C GLU A 31 12.03 13.03 1.26
N ILE A 32 11.31 12.83 2.37
CA ILE A 32 10.57 11.59 2.65
C ILE A 32 9.39 11.45 1.70
N MET A 33 8.71 12.56 1.36
CA MET A 33 7.65 12.58 0.35
C MET A 33 8.19 12.17 -1.02
N GLN A 34 9.36 12.66 -1.44
CA GLN A 34 9.98 12.23 -2.69
C GLN A 34 10.32 10.74 -2.68
N LEU A 35 10.84 10.21 -1.57
CA LEU A 35 11.08 8.77 -1.42
C LEU A 35 9.77 7.97 -1.49
N TYR A 36 8.70 8.47 -0.88
CA TYR A 36 7.37 7.88 -0.97
C TYR A 36 6.89 7.79 -2.42
N GLU A 37 6.94 8.90 -3.17
CA GLU A 37 6.53 8.97 -4.58
C GLU A 37 7.32 8.01 -5.46
N ASN A 38 8.65 7.92 -5.27
CA ASN A 38 9.50 6.96 -6.00
C ASN A 38 9.07 5.50 -5.73
N VAL A 39 8.76 5.18 -4.47
CA VAL A 39 8.30 3.83 -4.10
C VAL A 39 6.91 3.52 -4.67
N VAL A 40 6.02 4.52 -4.75
CA VAL A 40 4.72 4.39 -5.41
C VAL A 40 4.91 3.96 -6.87
N GLU A 41 5.77 4.64 -7.62
CA GLU A 41 6.06 4.31 -9.03
C GLU A 41 6.60 2.87 -9.16
N GLU A 42 7.59 2.50 -8.33
CA GLU A 42 8.15 1.16 -8.35
C GLU A 42 7.11 0.07 -8.05
N PHE A 43 6.22 0.32 -7.08
CA PHE A 43 5.17 -0.62 -6.72
C PHE A 43 4.11 -0.74 -7.82
N GLN A 44 3.71 0.37 -8.43
CA GLN A 44 2.75 0.35 -9.52
C GLN A 44 3.26 -0.50 -10.69
N LEU A 45 4.54 -0.35 -11.06
CA LEU A 45 5.16 -1.17 -12.11
C LEU A 45 5.18 -2.67 -11.72
N LYS A 46 5.50 -3.00 -10.46
CA LYS A 46 5.47 -4.39 -9.98
C LYS A 46 4.06 -4.97 -9.99
N ILE A 47 3.06 -4.19 -9.59
CA ILE A 47 1.65 -4.58 -9.62
C ILE A 47 1.22 -4.89 -11.04
N ILE A 48 1.49 -3.98 -12.00
CA ILE A 48 1.16 -4.18 -13.42
C ILE A 48 1.82 -5.44 -13.96
N ALA A 49 3.11 -5.65 -13.69
CA ALA A 49 3.85 -6.81 -14.16
C ALA A 49 3.28 -8.14 -13.62
N LYS A 50 2.78 -8.12 -12.37
CA LYS A 50 2.23 -9.30 -11.70
C LYS A 50 0.73 -9.48 -11.84
N ARG A 51 0.00 -8.48 -12.35
CA ARG A 51 -1.46 -8.49 -12.47
C ARG A 51 -1.99 -9.68 -13.27
N LYS A 52 -1.24 -10.15 -14.27
CA LYS A 52 -1.62 -11.32 -15.09
C LYS A 52 -1.47 -12.65 -14.35
N GLU A 53 -0.62 -12.70 -13.33
CA GLU A 53 -0.34 -13.92 -12.55
C GLU A 53 -1.30 -14.10 -11.38
N TYR A 54 -1.98 -13.03 -10.94
CA TYR A 54 -2.88 -13.04 -9.79
C TYR A 54 -4.33 -12.78 -10.19
N GLN A 55 -5.25 -13.63 -9.73
CA GLN A 55 -6.67 -13.53 -10.09
C GLN A 55 -7.42 -12.39 -9.39
N ASN A 56 -6.92 -11.91 -8.26
CA ASN A 56 -7.53 -10.81 -7.51
C ASN A 56 -6.46 -9.92 -6.85
N PHE A 57 -6.86 -8.69 -6.55
CA PHE A 57 -5.98 -7.70 -5.95
C PHE A 57 -5.53 -8.06 -4.53
N ASP A 58 -6.33 -8.85 -3.78
CA ASP A 58 -5.99 -9.35 -2.46
C ASP A 58 -4.69 -10.17 -2.53
N SER A 59 -4.56 -11.00 -3.56
CA SER A 59 -3.36 -11.79 -3.82
C SER A 59 -2.16 -10.90 -4.15
N VAL A 60 -2.38 -9.82 -4.91
CA VAL A 60 -1.33 -8.83 -5.21
C VAL A 60 -0.87 -8.12 -3.93
N MET A 61 -1.80 -7.69 -3.07
CA MET A 61 -1.47 -7.07 -1.78
C MET A 61 -0.68 -8.00 -0.88
N ASN A 62 -1.08 -9.28 -0.77
CA ASN A 62 -0.32 -10.26 0.01
C ASN A 62 1.07 -10.52 -0.59
N TYR A 63 1.18 -10.62 -1.91
CA TYR A 63 2.47 -10.74 -2.59
C TYR A 63 3.40 -9.56 -2.27
N LEU A 64 2.90 -8.32 -2.27
CA LEU A 64 3.71 -7.15 -1.91
C LEU A 64 4.17 -7.22 -0.45
N PHE A 65 3.32 -7.65 0.48
CA PHE A 65 3.71 -7.86 1.88
C PHE A 65 4.83 -8.90 2.00
N ASP A 66 4.66 -10.05 1.36
CA ASP A 66 5.63 -11.15 1.41
C ASP A 66 6.96 -10.76 0.76
N LEU A 67 6.92 -10.01 -0.35
CA LEU A 67 8.11 -9.48 -1.00
C LEU A 67 8.90 -8.54 -0.07
N LEU A 68 8.22 -7.60 0.57
CA LEU A 68 8.87 -6.65 1.48
C LEU A 68 9.44 -7.34 2.73
N PHE A 69 8.69 -8.29 3.31
CA PHE A 69 9.14 -9.04 4.49
C PHE A 69 10.23 -10.07 4.19
N GLY A 70 10.28 -10.59 2.96
CA GLY A 70 11.33 -11.48 2.51
C GLY A 70 12.65 -10.75 2.24
N ARG A 71 12.56 -9.51 1.74
CA ARG A 71 13.73 -8.73 1.31
C ARG A 71 14.45 -8.01 2.44
N ASP A 72 13.72 -7.45 3.40
CA ASP A 72 14.30 -6.53 4.38
C ASP A 72 13.94 -6.92 5.84
N PRO A 73 14.94 -7.18 6.71
CA PRO A 73 14.71 -7.53 8.11
C PRO A 73 14.04 -6.43 8.94
N VAL A 74 14.26 -5.15 8.62
CA VAL A 74 13.63 -4.01 9.29
C VAL A 74 12.14 -3.98 8.96
N LEU A 75 11.78 -4.11 7.67
CA LEU A 75 10.38 -4.20 7.26
C LEU A 75 9.70 -5.43 7.88
N LYS A 76 10.41 -6.57 7.93
CA LYS A 76 9.92 -7.80 8.58
C LYS A 76 9.73 -7.62 10.09
N LYS A 77 10.56 -6.82 10.76
CA LYS A 77 10.41 -6.51 12.19
C LYS A 77 9.25 -5.55 12.44
N HIS A 78 8.99 -4.62 11.51
CA HIS A 78 7.95 -3.61 11.61
C HIS A 78 6.72 -3.90 10.74
N ARG A 79 6.27 -5.17 10.70
CA ARG A 79 5.19 -5.64 9.81
C ARG A 79 3.94 -4.78 9.83
N ARG A 80 3.51 -4.32 11.01
CA ARG A 80 2.31 -3.50 11.14
C ARG A 80 2.49 -2.17 10.40
N LEU A 81 3.62 -1.50 10.57
CA LEU A 81 3.89 -0.23 9.90
C LEU A 81 4.00 -0.43 8.39
N THR A 82 4.70 -1.47 7.92
CA THR A 82 4.78 -1.81 6.50
C THR A 82 3.40 -2.06 5.90
N LYS A 83 2.51 -2.78 6.62
CA LYS A 83 1.13 -3.00 6.19
C LYS A 83 0.33 -1.71 6.10
N ILE A 84 0.51 -0.82 7.07
CA ILE A 84 -0.15 0.49 7.08
C ILE A 84 0.31 1.32 5.89
N MET A 85 1.61 1.38 5.57
CA MET A 85 2.12 2.18 4.45
C MET A 85 1.59 1.70 3.10
N LEU A 86 1.60 0.38 2.85
CA LEU A 86 1.03 -0.19 1.62
C LEU A 86 -0.48 0.00 1.54
N PHE A 87 -1.20 -0.12 2.67
CA PHE A 87 -2.62 0.22 2.71
C PHE A 87 -2.87 1.70 2.43
N TYR A 88 -2.04 2.60 2.96
CA TYR A 88 -2.14 4.03 2.70
C TYR A 88 -1.97 4.34 1.21
N MET A 89 -0.97 3.76 0.55
CA MET A 89 -0.79 3.90 -0.90
C MET A 89 -2.03 3.44 -1.67
N TYR A 90 -2.58 2.27 -1.33
CA TYR A 90 -3.79 1.77 -1.97
C TYR A 90 -5.00 2.67 -1.70
N TRP A 91 -5.18 3.10 -0.45
CA TRP A 91 -6.32 3.91 -0.01
C TRP A 91 -6.37 5.30 -0.66
N ASN A 92 -5.21 5.87 -0.97
CA ASN A 92 -5.12 7.14 -1.70
C ASN A 92 -5.09 6.96 -3.23
N CYS A 93 -5.32 5.73 -3.73
CA CYS A 93 -5.22 5.38 -5.15
C CYS A 93 -3.82 5.58 -5.77
N ASP A 94 -2.78 5.66 -4.94
CA ASP A 94 -1.39 5.79 -5.42
C ASP A 94 -0.94 4.49 -6.10
N ILE A 95 -1.43 3.33 -5.62
CA ILE A 95 -1.17 2.03 -6.22
C ILE A 95 -2.48 1.26 -6.48
N GLY A 96 -2.47 0.43 -7.53
CA GLY A 96 -3.65 -0.27 -8.03
C GLY A 96 -4.35 0.49 -9.15
N SER A 97 -5.61 0.19 -9.41
CA SER A 97 -6.44 0.85 -10.43
C SER A 97 -7.74 1.41 -9.85
N GLU A 98 -8.31 2.43 -10.50
CA GLU A 98 -9.59 3.03 -10.10
C GLU A 98 -10.73 1.98 -10.04
N GLU A 99 -10.73 0.99 -10.93
CA GLU A 99 -11.67 -0.13 -10.91
C GLU A 99 -11.53 -0.98 -9.63
N GLU A 100 -10.30 -1.18 -9.16
CA GLU A 100 -10.01 -1.92 -7.93
C GLU A 100 -10.32 -1.11 -6.66
N TYR A 101 -10.29 0.22 -6.74
CA TYR A 101 -10.70 1.13 -5.68
C TYR A 101 -12.23 1.24 -5.59
N ALA A 102 -12.90 1.41 -6.74
CA ALA A 102 -14.36 1.48 -6.84
C ALA A 102 -15.04 0.19 -6.35
N ALA A 103 -14.40 -0.97 -6.49
CA ALA A 103 -14.89 -2.23 -5.93
C ALA A 103 -14.82 -2.33 -4.40
N THR A 104 -14.33 -1.31 -3.69
CA THR A 104 -14.16 -1.33 -2.22
C THR A 104 -14.94 -0.26 -1.45
N ASN A 105 -15.69 0.57 -2.17
CA ASN A 105 -16.61 1.58 -1.65
C ASN A 105 -18.06 1.19 -1.95
#